data_AF-K1M2T4-F1
#
_entry.id   AF-K1M2T4-F1
#
_cell.length_a   1.000
_cell.length_b   1.000
_cell.length_c   1.000
_cell.angle_alpha   90.00
_cell.angle_beta   90.00
_cell.angle_gamma   90.00
#
_symmetry.space_group_name_H-M   'P 1'
#
loop_
_entity.id
_entity.type
_entity.pdbx_description
1 polymer ?
#
loop_
_entity_poly.entity_id
_entity_poly.type
_entity_poly.pdbx_seq_one_letter_code
_entity_poly.pdbx_strand_id
1 'polypeptide(L)'
;MKKSLKLIFLPLLTILLVACTNGQDKKENVETTVEETTTEVTTVETTVETTEETTEVATEDAVKINIYLHGEEEPIATAFVNDGAGKSVLEAMHETDLKFHFNEDEGVVEEIEGHENDYEDFNTWVYLLNGAYAELGVKSQILEAGDEISWYYGTQDEIPVNIIE
;
A
#
# COMPACT_ATOMS: atom_id res chain seq x y z
N MET A 1 -49.12 -12.47 19.29
CA MET A 1 -49.11 -13.10 20.63
C MET A 1 -47.79 -12.75 21.31
N LYS A 2 -47.85 -12.05 22.44
CA LYS A 2 -46.67 -11.54 23.17
C LYS A 2 -46.32 -12.57 24.24
N LYS A 3 -45.09 -13.09 24.25
CA LYS A 3 -44.59 -13.94 25.34
C LYS A 3 -43.23 -13.42 25.80
N SER A 4 -43.29 -12.52 26.77
CA SER A 4 -42.18 -12.13 27.65
C SER A 4 -41.95 -13.23 28.68
N LEU A 5 -40.72 -13.71 28.88
CA LEU A 5 -40.42 -14.47 30.09
C LEU A 5 -38.93 -14.43 30.52
N LYS A 6 -38.74 -13.65 31.59
CA LYS A 6 -37.82 -13.82 32.75
C LYS A 6 -36.32 -13.51 32.61
N LEU A 7 -35.98 -12.32 33.12
CA LEU A 7 -34.76 -11.99 33.85
C LEU A 7 -34.45 -13.03 34.94
N ILE A 8 -33.19 -13.44 35.02
CA ILE A 8 -32.60 -14.06 36.22
C ILE A 8 -31.38 -13.22 36.62
N PHE A 9 -31.41 -12.79 37.88
CA PHE A 9 -30.44 -11.94 38.57
C PHE A 9 -29.23 -12.74 39.09
N LEU A 10 -28.05 -12.13 38.96
CA LEU A 10 -26.75 -12.18 39.69
C LEU A 10 -26.63 -13.06 40.97
N PRO A 11 -25.40 -13.53 41.31
CA PRO A 11 -24.55 -12.68 42.16
C PRO A 11 -23.06 -12.60 41.76
N LEU A 12 -22.49 -11.44 42.13
CA LEU A 12 -21.07 -11.07 42.17
C LEU A 12 -20.23 -12.09 42.95
N LEU A 13 -19.02 -12.35 42.49
CA LEU A 13 -17.91 -12.73 43.37
C LEU A 13 -16.63 -12.01 42.93
N THR A 14 -16.26 -11.00 43.71
CA THR A 14 -15.01 -10.23 43.64
C THR A 14 -13.96 -10.83 44.60
N ILE A 15 -12.74 -10.30 44.46
CA ILE A 15 -11.58 -10.33 45.39
C ILE A 15 -10.74 -11.63 45.28
N LEU A 16 -9.44 -11.63 44.93
CA LEU A 16 -8.34 -10.98 45.66
C LEU A 16 -7.10 -10.67 44.81
N LEU A 17 -6.55 -9.49 45.08
CA LEU A 17 -5.21 -9.02 44.77
C LEU A 17 -4.14 -10.00 45.27
N VAL A 18 -3.17 -10.31 44.43
CA VAL A 18 -1.85 -10.79 44.86
C VAL A 18 -0.86 -9.65 44.68
N ALA A 19 -0.55 -8.99 45.79
CA ALA A 19 0.61 -8.16 45.95
C ALA A 19 1.40 -8.72 47.15
N CYS A 20 2.68 -9.01 46.93
CA CYS A 20 3.76 -9.11 47.92
C CYS A 20 5.00 -9.70 47.20
N THR A 21 6.24 -9.28 47.33
CA THR A 21 6.94 -8.08 47.85
C THR A 21 8.38 -8.18 47.33
N ASN A 22 9.04 -7.04 47.12
CA ASN A 22 10.49 -6.94 46.97
C ASN A 22 11.26 -7.47 48.19
N GLY A 23 12.41 -8.11 47.96
CA GLY A 23 13.44 -8.39 48.96
C GLY A 23 14.82 -8.46 48.29
N GLN A 24 15.67 -7.48 48.62
CA GLN A 24 16.99 -7.21 48.05
C GLN A 24 18.10 -8.11 48.61
N ASP A 25 19.27 -7.96 47.97
CA ASP A 25 20.66 -8.26 48.38
C ASP A 25 21.26 -9.55 47.77
N LYS A 26 22.44 -9.58 47.14
CA LYS A 26 23.51 -8.60 46.89
C LYS A 26 24.58 -9.21 45.95
N LYS A 27 24.95 -8.43 44.93
CA LYS A 27 26.25 -8.23 44.22
C LYS A 27 27.39 -9.28 44.27
N GLU A 28 27.89 -9.59 43.07
CA GLU A 28 29.32 -9.66 42.62
C GLU A 28 29.25 -9.76 41.07
N ASN A 29 29.61 -8.80 40.20
CA ASN A 29 30.83 -8.04 39.86
C ASN A 29 32.10 -8.84 39.55
N VAL A 30 32.33 -9.14 38.25
CA VAL A 30 33.60 -9.02 37.52
C VAL A 30 33.21 -8.75 36.05
N GLU A 31 33.25 -7.51 35.56
CA GLU A 31 34.34 -6.90 34.76
C GLU A 31 34.75 -7.73 33.53
N THR A 32 34.65 -7.14 32.32
CA THR A 32 35.79 -6.93 31.41
C THR A 32 35.35 -6.78 29.94
N THR A 33 35.77 -5.64 29.39
CA THR A 33 36.11 -5.33 27.99
C THR A 33 35.02 -4.93 27.00
N VAL A 34 35.08 -3.62 26.74
CA VAL A 34 34.71 -2.87 25.54
C VAL A 34 35.65 -3.26 24.41
N GLU A 35 35.14 -3.60 23.23
CA GLU A 35 35.85 -3.34 21.96
C GLU A 35 34.86 -2.82 20.92
N GLU A 36 35.21 -1.65 20.39
CA GLU A 36 34.67 -1.03 19.18
C GLU A 36 34.90 -1.95 17.97
N THR A 37 33.98 -1.95 17.01
CA THR A 37 34.37 -2.14 15.60
C THR A 37 33.46 -1.34 14.67
N THR A 38 34.12 -0.41 14.02
CA THR A 38 33.80 0.47 12.91
C THR A 38 33.44 -0.29 11.62
N THR A 39 32.39 0.21 10.95
CA THR A 39 32.15 0.31 9.49
C THR A 39 32.43 -0.89 8.58
N GLU A 40 31.38 -1.41 7.94
CA GLU A 40 31.39 -1.65 6.49
C GLU A 40 30.07 -1.19 5.85
N VAL A 41 30.21 -0.19 4.98
CA VAL A 41 29.22 0.27 4.02
C VAL A 41 29.09 -0.82 2.96
N THR A 42 27.92 -1.44 2.87
CA THR A 42 27.56 -2.22 1.68
C THR A 42 26.66 -1.34 0.82
N THR A 43 27.28 -0.66 -0.12
CA THR A 43 26.63 -0.09 -1.29
C THR A 43 26.04 -1.24 -2.08
N VAL A 44 24.73 -1.45 -1.98
CA VAL A 44 24.01 -2.27 -2.93
C VAL A 44 23.86 -1.42 -4.18
N GLU A 45 24.64 -1.73 -5.20
CA GLU A 45 24.45 -1.17 -6.53
C GLU A 45 23.07 -1.61 -7.01
N THR A 46 22.13 -0.67 -7.02
CA THR A 46 20.83 -0.80 -7.66
C THR A 46 21.09 -0.93 -9.16
N THR A 47 21.11 -2.17 -9.64
CA THR A 47 21.01 -2.50 -11.05
C THR A 47 19.65 -2.05 -11.53
N VAL A 48 19.65 -0.94 -12.27
CA VAL A 48 18.54 -0.45 -13.07
C VAL A 48 18.36 -1.46 -14.20
N GLU A 49 17.40 -2.39 -14.05
CA GLU A 49 16.94 -3.23 -15.15
C GLU A 49 15.93 -2.42 -15.96
N THR A 50 16.39 -2.03 -17.15
CA THR A 50 15.63 -1.28 -18.15
C THR A 50 14.60 -2.19 -18.81
N THR A 51 13.33 -2.02 -18.42
CA THR A 51 12.16 -2.47 -19.19
C THR A 51 11.59 -1.26 -19.95
N GLU A 52 11.20 -1.50 -21.21
CA GLU A 52 11.02 -0.55 -22.31
C GLU A 52 10.57 0.88 -21.92
N GLU A 53 11.51 1.81 -22.03
CA GLU A 53 11.39 3.24 -21.72
C GLU A 53 10.67 3.97 -22.87
N THR A 54 9.36 4.22 -22.71
CA THR A 54 8.71 5.29 -23.47
C THR A 54 9.30 6.61 -22.98
N THR A 55 10.16 7.20 -23.81
CA THR A 55 11.08 8.28 -23.45
C THR A 55 10.33 9.62 -23.41
N GLU A 56 9.50 9.82 -22.39
CA GLU A 56 9.18 11.16 -21.91
C GLU A 56 10.14 11.52 -20.79
N VAL A 57 10.82 12.66 -20.90
CA VAL A 57 11.77 13.09 -19.87
C VAL A 57 10.98 13.49 -18.62
N ALA A 58 10.96 12.60 -17.63
CA ALA A 58 10.32 12.84 -16.34
C ALA A 58 11.10 13.88 -15.54
N THR A 59 10.38 14.85 -14.96
CA THR A 59 10.91 15.78 -13.95
C THR A 59 10.89 15.15 -12.56
N GLU A 60 11.65 15.69 -11.61
CA GLU A 60 11.70 15.20 -10.23
C GLU A 60 10.33 15.19 -9.52
N ASP A 61 9.45 16.12 -9.91
CA ASP A 61 8.12 16.30 -9.35
C ASP A 61 7.00 15.64 -10.18
N ALA A 62 7.36 14.86 -11.21
CA ALA A 62 6.37 14.21 -12.08
C ALA A 62 5.56 13.16 -11.30
N VAL A 63 4.28 13.07 -11.59
CA VAL A 63 3.47 11.94 -11.12
C VAL A 63 3.87 10.70 -11.91
N LYS A 64 4.11 9.60 -11.20
CA LYS A 64 4.49 8.31 -11.79
C LYS A 64 3.30 7.37 -11.77
N ILE A 65 3.03 6.69 -12.89
CA ILE A 65 1.97 5.69 -13.02
C ILE A 65 2.62 4.37 -13.43
N ASN A 66 2.49 3.33 -12.61
CA ASN A 66 2.97 1.98 -12.89
C ASN A 66 1.80 1.02 -13.08
N ILE A 67 1.95 0.06 -13.99
CA ILE A 67 0.96 -0.99 -14.26
C ILE A 67 1.59 -2.36 -13.98
N TYR A 68 0.97 -3.16 -13.12
CA TYR A 68 1.42 -4.50 -12.72
C TYR A 68 0.34 -5.54 -13.01
N LEU A 69 0.76 -6.76 -13.33
CA LEU A 69 -0.13 -7.91 -13.53
C LEU A 69 0.17 -9.02 -12.52
N HIS A 70 -0.86 -9.66 -11.97
CA HIS A 70 -0.79 -10.94 -11.24
C HIS A 70 0.35 -11.07 -10.21
N GLY A 71 0.57 -10.03 -9.39
CA GLY A 71 1.60 -10.02 -8.36
C GLY A 71 3.03 -9.95 -8.88
N GLU A 72 3.24 -9.58 -10.15
CA GLU A 72 4.57 -9.28 -10.69
C GLU A 72 5.25 -8.14 -9.91
N GLU A 73 6.55 -8.31 -9.65
CA GLU A 73 7.35 -7.33 -8.90
C GLU A 73 7.73 -6.10 -9.76
N GLU A 74 7.82 -6.29 -11.07
CA GLU A 74 8.18 -5.24 -12.04
C GLU A 74 6.95 -4.83 -12.85
N PRO A 75 6.80 -3.54 -13.17
CA PRO A 75 5.67 -3.07 -13.94
C PRO A 75 5.80 -3.46 -15.42
N ILE A 76 4.69 -3.83 -16.05
CA ILE A 76 4.61 -4.06 -17.50
C ILE A 76 4.63 -2.75 -18.30
N ALA A 77 4.27 -1.64 -17.66
CA ALA A 77 4.29 -0.30 -18.23
C ALA A 77 4.50 0.75 -17.14
N THR A 78 5.26 1.79 -17.46
CA THR A 78 5.43 2.98 -16.62
C THR A 78 5.21 4.23 -17.46
N ALA A 79 4.45 5.18 -16.95
CA ALA A 79 4.23 6.48 -17.55
C ALA A 79 4.47 7.60 -16.54
N PHE A 80 4.78 8.79 -17.06
CA PHE A 80 5.06 9.97 -16.25
C PHE A 80 4.20 11.14 -16.69
N VAL A 81 3.71 11.93 -15.73
CA VAL A 81 2.93 13.14 -15.99
C VAL A 81 3.62 14.30 -15.29
N ASN A 82 4.43 15.05 -16.06
CA ASN A 82 5.28 16.14 -15.53
C ASN A 82 4.48 17.23 -14.80
N ASP A 83 3.31 17.60 -15.33
CA ASP A 83 2.40 18.57 -14.72
C ASP A 83 1.20 17.87 -14.04
N GLY A 84 1.44 16.74 -13.35
CA GLY A 84 0.40 15.91 -12.77
C GLY A 84 -0.28 16.49 -11.53
N ALA A 85 0.43 17.33 -10.77
CA ALA A 85 -0.09 17.92 -9.53
C ALA A 85 -1.35 18.77 -9.77
N GLY A 86 -2.36 18.57 -8.92
CA GLY A 86 -3.66 19.24 -9.01
C GLY A 86 -4.65 18.62 -9.99
N LYS A 87 -4.24 17.61 -10.78
CA LYS A 87 -5.13 16.80 -11.63
C LYS A 87 -5.71 15.64 -10.83
N SER A 88 -6.81 15.09 -11.32
CA SER A 88 -7.30 13.80 -10.84
C SER A 88 -6.47 12.63 -11.41
N VAL A 89 -6.53 11.45 -10.77
CA VAL A 89 -5.92 10.23 -11.33
C VAL A 89 -6.40 9.95 -12.76
N LEU A 90 -7.70 10.07 -13.02
CA LEU A 90 -8.28 9.88 -14.35
C LEU A 90 -7.73 10.88 -15.38
N GLU A 91 -7.61 12.16 -15.01
CA GLU A 91 -7.03 13.19 -15.88
C GLU A 91 -5.57 12.89 -16.19
N ALA A 92 -4.79 12.49 -15.18
CA ALA A 92 -3.39 12.09 -15.37
C ALA A 92 -3.26 10.87 -16.30
N MET A 93 -4.09 9.83 -16.14
CA MET A 93 -4.08 8.67 -17.03
C MET A 93 -4.38 9.05 -18.48
N HIS A 94 -5.32 9.97 -18.74
CA HIS A 94 -5.63 10.45 -20.09
C HIS A 94 -4.50 11.22 -20.78
N GLU A 95 -3.51 11.73 -20.04
CA GLU A 95 -2.35 12.42 -20.61
C GLU A 95 -1.21 11.46 -20.99
N THR A 96 -1.31 10.19 -20.59
CA THR A 96 -0.33 9.16 -20.95
C THR A 96 -0.74 8.44 -22.24
N ASP A 97 0.21 7.69 -22.81
CA ASP A 97 -0.06 6.76 -23.91
C ASP A 97 -0.70 5.42 -23.46
N LEU A 98 -1.00 5.27 -22.16
CA LEU A 98 -1.66 4.08 -21.63
C LEU A 98 -3.04 3.93 -22.26
N LYS A 99 -3.32 2.72 -22.74
CA LYS A 99 -4.64 2.35 -23.26
C LYS A 99 -5.48 1.88 -22.09
N PHE A 100 -6.59 2.54 -21.84
CA PHE A 100 -7.50 2.12 -20.79
C PHE A 100 -8.96 2.43 -21.15
N HIS A 101 -9.88 1.73 -20.49
CA HIS A 101 -11.31 1.98 -20.55
C HIS A 101 -11.82 2.37 -19.17
N PHE A 102 -12.38 3.57 -19.05
CA PHE A 102 -13.07 4.03 -17.86
C PHE A 102 -14.58 4.01 -18.10
N ASN A 103 -15.30 3.24 -17.29
CA ASN A 103 -16.76 3.23 -17.30
C ASN A 103 -17.29 4.39 -16.45
N GLU A 104 -17.86 5.40 -17.10
CA GLU A 104 -18.38 6.59 -16.41
C GLU A 104 -19.59 6.32 -15.51
N ASP A 105 -20.44 5.35 -15.87
CA ASP A 105 -21.67 5.04 -15.14
C ASP A 105 -21.35 4.29 -13.83
N GLU A 106 -20.38 3.38 -13.88
CA GLU A 106 -19.93 2.62 -12.72
C GLU A 106 -18.83 3.33 -11.92
N GLY A 107 -18.12 4.26 -12.57
CA GLY A 107 -17.02 5.02 -11.96
C GLY A 107 -15.76 4.18 -11.74
N VAL A 108 -15.55 3.15 -12.55
CA VAL A 108 -14.44 2.19 -12.44
C VAL A 108 -13.61 2.14 -13.72
N VAL A 109 -12.33 1.80 -13.58
CA VAL A 109 -11.48 1.43 -14.72
C VAL A 109 -11.69 -0.06 -14.99
N GLU A 110 -12.13 -0.38 -16.20
CA GLU A 110 -12.48 -1.74 -16.61
C GLU A 110 -11.35 -2.45 -17.34
N GLU A 111 -10.48 -1.70 -18.04
CA GLU A 111 -9.40 -2.24 -18.84
C GLU A 111 -8.18 -1.32 -18.78
N ILE A 112 -6.98 -1.89 -18.68
CA ILE A 112 -5.71 -1.19 -18.89
C ILE A 112 -4.78 -2.11 -19.71
N GLU A 113 -4.11 -1.57 -20.72
CA GLU A 113 -3.16 -2.27 -21.61
C GLU A 113 -3.69 -3.60 -22.19
N GLY A 114 -4.99 -3.70 -22.44
CA GLY A 114 -5.62 -4.89 -23.02
C GLY A 114 -6.08 -5.95 -22.03
N HIS A 115 -6.02 -5.68 -20.72
CA HIS A 115 -6.50 -6.59 -19.67
C HIS A 115 -7.78 -6.04 -19.06
N GLU A 116 -8.90 -6.71 -19.33
CA GLU A 116 -10.23 -6.38 -18.81
C GLU A 116 -10.45 -7.02 -17.43
N ASN A 117 -11.24 -6.40 -16.56
CA ASN A 117 -11.68 -6.98 -15.29
C ASN A 117 -12.38 -8.33 -15.51
N ASP A 118 -11.90 -9.36 -14.81
CA ASP A 118 -12.53 -10.68 -14.75
C ASP A 118 -13.17 -10.89 -13.37
N TYR A 119 -14.49 -10.70 -13.33
CA TYR A 119 -15.28 -10.89 -12.11
C TYR A 119 -15.59 -12.36 -11.78
N GLU A 120 -15.38 -13.30 -12.72
CA GLU A 120 -15.54 -14.72 -12.44
C GLU A 120 -14.35 -15.24 -11.63
N ASP A 121 -13.14 -14.84 -11.99
CA ASP A 121 -11.89 -15.22 -11.34
C ASP A 121 -11.37 -14.18 -10.33
N PHE A 122 -12.13 -13.09 -10.10
CA PHE A 122 -11.81 -11.98 -9.18
C PHE A 122 -10.51 -11.22 -9.51
N ASN A 123 -10.08 -11.25 -10.78
CA ASN A 123 -8.97 -10.43 -11.23
C ASN A 123 -9.49 -9.07 -11.64
N THR A 124 -9.23 -8.05 -10.82
CA THR A 124 -9.74 -6.70 -11.05
C THR A 124 -8.65 -5.66 -10.90
N TRP A 125 -8.80 -4.53 -11.59
CA TRP A 125 -7.94 -3.38 -11.45
C TRP A 125 -8.18 -2.66 -10.12
N VAL A 126 -7.12 -2.55 -9.32
CA VAL A 126 -7.08 -1.77 -8.11
C VAL A 126 -5.85 -0.87 -8.17
N TYR A 127 -6.00 0.40 -7.79
CA TYR A 127 -4.85 1.29 -7.68
C TYR A 127 -4.50 1.59 -6.23
N LEU A 128 -3.20 1.72 -6.00
CA LEU A 128 -2.64 2.29 -4.79
C LEU A 128 -2.16 3.70 -5.09
N LEU A 129 -2.30 4.57 -4.09
CA LEU A 129 -1.64 5.88 -4.07
C LEU A 129 -0.53 5.82 -3.03
N ASN A 130 0.71 6.07 -3.46
CA ASN A 130 1.90 6.06 -2.61
C ASN A 130 2.02 4.75 -1.77
N GLY A 131 1.68 3.62 -2.39
CA GLY A 131 1.75 2.28 -1.77
C GLY A 131 0.64 1.96 -0.77
N ALA A 132 -0.38 2.82 -0.62
CA ALA A 132 -1.55 2.58 0.21
C ALA A 132 -2.82 2.49 -0.63
N TYR A 133 -3.86 1.79 -0.14
CA TYR A 133 -5.16 1.80 -0.80
C TYR A 133 -5.68 3.23 -0.88
N ALA A 134 -6.07 3.65 -2.08
CA ALA A 134 -6.67 4.96 -2.25
C ALA A 134 -8.03 5.01 -1.53
N GLU A 135 -8.28 6.12 -0.83
CA GLU A 135 -9.56 6.35 -0.13
C GLU A 135 -10.64 6.93 -1.05
N LEU A 136 -10.22 7.46 -2.19
CA LEU A 136 -11.07 8.09 -3.19
C LEU A 136 -10.99 7.31 -4.51
N GLY A 137 -11.98 7.48 -5.39
CA GLY A 137 -11.91 6.96 -6.76
C GLY A 137 -11.18 7.90 -7.71
N VAL A 138 -10.85 7.42 -8.92
CA VAL A 138 -9.95 8.08 -9.88
C VAL A 138 -10.37 9.49 -10.34
N LYS A 139 -11.66 9.82 -10.27
CA LYS A 139 -12.19 11.16 -10.59
C LYS A 139 -12.03 12.16 -9.45
N SER A 140 -12.00 11.67 -8.20
CA SER A 140 -12.00 12.51 -7.00
C SER A 140 -10.64 12.58 -6.32
N GLN A 141 -9.78 11.58 -6.56
CA GLN A 141 -8.41 11.59 -6.07
C GLN A 141 -7.60 12.66 -6.82
N ILE A 142 -7.33 13.77 -6.15
CA ILE A 142 -6.45 14.84 -6.65
C ILE A 142 -5.01 14.51 -6.26
N LEU A 143 -4.10 14.69 -7.20
CA LEU A 143 -2.70 14.32 -7.08
C LEU A 143 -1.84 15.48 -6.56
N GLU A 144 -0.82 15.14 -5.79
CA GLU A 144 0.27 16.02 -5.40
C GLU A 144 1.50 15.79 -6.29
N ALA A 145 2.47 16.71 -6.22
CA ALA A 145 3.72 16.58 -6.96
C ALA A 145 4.51 15.36 -6.45
N GLY A 146 5.05 14.57 -7.37
CA GLY A 146 5.81 13.36 -7.05
C GLY A 146 4.98 12.16 -6.58
N ASP A 147 3.64 12.24 -6.63
CA ASP A 147 2.78 11.09 -6.30
C ASP A 147 3.07 9.88 -7.20
N GLU A 148 3.01 8.70 -6.62
CA GLU A 148 3.09 7.42 -7.33
C GLU A 148 1.74 6.71 -7.29
N ILE A 149 1.23 6.39 -8.47
CA ILE A 149 0.03 5.58 -8.68
C ILE A 149 0.49 4.21 -9.17
N SER A 150 0.10 3.16 -8.48
CA SER A 150 0.39 1.79 -8.90
C SER A 150 -0.91 1.03 -9.11
N TRP A 151 -1.19 0.67 -10.37
CA TRP A 151 -2.31 -0.18 -10.74
C TRP A 151 -1.89 -1.64 -10.72
N TYR A 152 -2.70 -2.46 -10.07
CA TYR A 152 -2.53 -3.91 -10.00
C TYR A 152 -3.74 -4.60 -10.60
N TYR A 153 -3.52 -5.45 -11.59
CA TYR A 153 -4.51 -6.39 -12.07
C TYR A 153 -4.31 -7.73 -11.38
N GLY A 154 -5.31 -8.21 -10.67
CA GLY A 154 -5.25 -9.48 -9.98
C GLY A 154 -6.23 -9.54 -8.83
N THR A 155 -6.00 -10.50 -7.96
CA THR A 155 -6.76 -10.68 -6.73
C THR A 155 -6.21 -9.80 -5.61
N GLN A 156 -7.06 -9.51 -4.61
CA GLN A 156 -6.69 -8.67 -3.46
C GLN A 156 -5.42 -9.14 -2.73
N ASP A 157 -5.20 -10.46 -2.64
CA ASP A 157 -4.09 -11.06 -1.90
C ASP A 157 -2.73 -10.85 -2.59
N GLU A 158 -2.72 -10.45 -3.86
CA GLU A 158 -1.52 -10.20 -4.66
C GLU A 158 -1.05 -8.74 -4.60
N ILE A 159 -1.86 -7.84 -4.01
CA ILE A 159 -1.57 -6.40 -3.97
C ILE A 159 -0.60 -6.08 -2.80
N PRO A 160 0.61 -5.55 -3.08
CA PRO A 160 1.61 -5.26 -2.06
C PRO A 160 1.29 -3.93 -1.36
N VAL A 161 0.39 -3.97 -0.37
CA VAL A 161 0.04 -2.76 0.40
C VAL A 161 0.94 -2.53 1.59
N ASN A 162 1.34 -1.27 1.78
CA ASN A 162 2.02 -0.85 3.00
C ASN A 162 1.00 -0.79 4.15
N ILE A 163 1.09 -1.73 5.08
CA ILE A 163 0.33 -1.65 6.33
C ILE A 163 1.09 -0.72 7.27
N ILE A 164 0.60 0.51 7.43
CA ILE A 164 1.10 1.44 8.45
C ILE A 164 0.57 0.96 9.80
N GLU A 165 1.42 0.35 10.62
CA GLU A 165 1.13 -0.04 12.01
C GLU A 165 1.18 1.14 13.00
#